data_AF-E9D779-F1
#
_entry.id   AF-E9D779-F1
#
_cell.length_a   1.000
_cell.length_b   1.000
_cell.length_c   1.000
_cell.angle_alpha   90.00
_cell.angle_beta   90.00
_cell.angle_gamma   90.00
#
_symmetry.space_group_name_H-M   'P 1'
#
loop_
_entity.id
_entity.type
_entity.pdbx_description
1 polymer ?
#
loop_
_entity_poly.entity_id
_entity_poly.type
_entity_poly.pdbx_seq_one_letter_code
_entity_poly.pdbx_strand_id
1 'polypeptide(L)'
;MGPFDPPSLATQFLASPLLFILRPVYGILSSVRPDPYTRSPSQQPVRVVCISDTHTLQLSSVPDGDLLIHSGDLTNAGSLDEIQKAVDWLRTLPHTHKGCHRREPRQLV
;
A
#
# COMPACT_ATOMS: atom_id res chain seq x y z
N MET A 1 -27.98 5.18 -4.88
CA MET A 1 -26.52 4.95 -4.93
C MET A 1 -25.85 6.14 -4.31
N GLY A 2 -25.19 5.93 -3.19
CA GLY A 2 -24.26 6.89 -2.62
C GLY A 2 -23.06 7.10 -3.55
N PRO A 3 -22.29 8.19 -3.36
CA PRO A 3 -21.17 8.55 -4.22
C PRO A 3 -20.04 7.50 -4.26
N PHE A 4 -20.03 6.56 -3.30
CA PHE A 4 -19.03 5.48 -3.20
C PHE A 4 -19.61 4.09 -3.44
N ASP A 5 -20.90 3.97 -3.76
CA ASP A 5 -21.49 2.67 -4.09
C ASP A 5 -20.94 2.19 -5.45
N PRO A 6 -20.62 0.90 -5.60
CA PRO A 6 -20.18 0.38 -6.88
C PRO A 6 -21.28 0.58 -7.93
N PRO A 7 -20.92 0.97 -9.18
CA PRO A 7 -21.89 1.13 -10.25
C PRO A 7 -22.62 -0.18 -10.52
N SER A 8 -23.87 -0.11 -10.98
CA SER A 8 -24.63 -1.30 -11.36
C SER A 8 -23.93 -2.06 -12.50
N LEU A 9 -24.20 -3.37 -12.64
CA LEU A 9 -23.59 -4.17 -13.72
C LEU A 9 -23.90 -3.62 -15.11
N ALA A 10 -25.13 -3.15 -15.33
CA ALA A 10 -25.53 -2.51 -16.58
C ALA A 10 -24.72 -1.23 -16.85
N THR A 11 -24.53 -0.40 -15.82
CA THR A 11 -23.69 0.80 -15.91
C THR A 11 -22.23 0.44 -16.20
N GLN A 12 -21.67 -0.58 -15.55
CA GLN A 12 -20.31 -1.04 -15.79
C GLN A 12 -20.11 -1.55 -17.22
N PHE A 13 -21.06 -2.33 -17.73
CA PHE A 13 -21.01 -2.84 -19.10
C PHE A 13 -21.14 -1.71 -20.14
N LEU A 14 -22.10 -0.80 -19.94
CA LEU A 14 -22.30 0.33 -20.87
C LEU A 14 -21.12 1.32 -20.84
N ALA A 15 -20.51 1.56 -19.69
CA ALA A 15 -19.38 2.47 -19.56
C ALA A 15 -18.08 1.90 -20.13
N SER A 16 -17.85 0.59 -19.99
CA SER A 16 -16.61 -0.07 -20.42
C SER A 16 -16.83 -1.56 -20.70
N PRO A 17 -17.42 -1.92 -21.86
CA PRO A 17 -17.77 -3.31 -22.17
C PRO A 17 -16.53 -4.21 -22.24
N LEU A 18 -15.40 -3.66 -22.72
CA LEU A 18 -14.13 -4.36 -22.77
C LEU A 18 -13.59 -4.68 -21.36
N LEU A 19 -13.59 -3.72 -20.43
CA LEU A 19 -13.14 -3.98 -19.06
C LEU A 19 -14.10 -4.89 -18.29
N PHE A 20 -15.39 -4.82 -18.59
CA PHE A 20 -16.40 -5.72 -18.01
C PHE A 20 -16.08 -7.19 -18.31
N ILE A 21 -15.59 -7.50 -19.52
CA ILE A 21 -15.16 -8.85 -19.91
C ILE A 21 -13.73 -9.15 -19.44
N LEU A 22 -12.80 -8.19 -19.57
CA LEU A 22 -11.40 -8.44 -19.23
C LEU A 22 -11.16 -8.66 -17.75
N ARG A 23 -11.89 -8.01 -16.85
CA ARG A 23 -11.73 -8.18 -15.40
C ARG A 23 -11.93 -9.63 -14.93
N PRO A 24 -13.07 -10.30 -15.22
CA PRO A 24 -13.26 -11.69 -14.83
C PRO A 24 -12.28 -12.61 -15.56
N VAL A 25 -12.01 -12.38 -16.87
CA VAL A 25 -11.03 -13.17 -17.63
C VAL A 25 -9.64 -13.06 -17.00
N TYR A 26 -9.18 -11.86 -16.67
CA TYR A 26 -7.92 -11.63 -15.99
C TYR A 26 -7.88 -12.30 -14.62
N GLY A 27 -8.97 -12.24 -13.85
CA GLY A 27 -9.08 -12.94 -12.56
C GLY A 27 -8.93 -14.45 -12.69
N ILE A 28 -9.58 -15.07 -13.68
CA ILE A 28 -9.49 -16.50 -13.97
C ILE A 28 -8.08 -16.87 -14.45
N LEU A 29 -7.50 -16.08 -15.36
CA LEU A 29 -6.14 -16.31 -15.83
C LEU A 29 -5.11 -16.14 -14.70
N SER A 30 -5.36 -15.21 -13.78
CA SER A 30 -4.50 -14.98 -12.61
C SER A 30 -4.60 -16.10 -11.58
N SER A 31 -5.76 -16.74 -11.42
CA SER A 31 -5.93 -17.84 -10.47
C SER A 31 -5.30 -19.16 -10.95
N VAL A 32 -5.13 -19.32 -12.28
CA VAL A 32 -4.43 -20.47 -12.88
C VAL A 32 -2.91 -20.23 -12.95
N ARG A 33 -2.44 -19.00 -12.68
CA ARG A 33 -1.02 -18.70 -12.65
C ARG A 33 -0.36 -19.48 -11.50
N PRO A 34 0.69 -20.28 -11.76
CA PRO A 34 1.44 -20.92 -10.69
C PRO A 34 2.01 -19.84 -9.76
N ASP A 35 2.03 -20.14 -8.45
CA ASP A 35 2.57 -19.21 -7.46
C ASP A 35 3.99 -18.79 -7.88
N PRO A 36 4.27 -17.47 -7.93
CA PRO A 36 5.60 -17.00 -8.28
C PRO A 36 6.57 -17.48 -7.20
N TYR A 37 7.43 -18.43 -7.58
CA TYR A 37 8.46 -19.07 -6.73
C TYR A 37 7.89 -19.82 -5.52
N THR A 38 7.91 -21.16 -5.61
CA THR A 38 7.85 -22.01 -4.42
C THR A 38 9.06 -21.66 -3.54
N ARG A 39 8.81 -21.06 -2.37
CA ARG A 39 9.86 -20.92 -1.35
C ARG A 39 10.44 -22.32 -1.10
N SER A 40 11.75 -22.47 -1.21
CA SER A 40 12.42 -23.64 -0.64
C SER A 40 12.12 -23.66 0.86
N PRO A 41 11.81 -24.81 1.48
CA PRO A 41 11.63 -24.91 2.93
C PRO A 41 12.83 -24.40 3.75
N SER A 42 14.01 -24.30 3.12
CA SER A 42 15.23 -23.74 3.72
C SER A 42 15.32 -22.20 3.69
N GLN A 43 14.46 -21.51 2.93
CA GLN A 43 14.50 -20.04 2.83
C GLN A 43 13.76 -19.40 4.00
N GLN A 44 14.44 -18.48 4.69
CA GLN A 44 13.83 -17.71 5.76
C GLN A 44 12.74 -16.76 5.20
N PRO A 45 11.54 -16.69 5.83
CA PRO A 45 10.52 -15.73 5.44
C PRO A 45 10.99 -14.30 5.65
N VAL A 46 10.70 -13.42 4.69
CA VAL A 46 10.90 -11.97 4.84
C VAL A 46 9.79 -11.42 5.75
N ARG A 47 10.17 -10.70 6.79
CA ARG A 47 9.24 -10.02 7.69
C ARG A 47 9.05 -8.57 7.26
N VAL A 48 7.85 -8.25 6.80
CA VAL A 48 7.46 -6.88 6.44
C VAL A 48 6.66 -6.28 7.59
N VAL A 49 7.07 -5.08 8.04
CA VAL A 49 6.39 -4.28 9.06
C VAL A 49 5.68 -3.14 8.35
N CYS A 50 4.35 -3.08 8.48
CA CYS A 50 3.53 -2.06 7.85
C CYS A 50 2.95 -1.13 8.92
N ILE A 51 3.17 0.17 8.76
CA ILE A 51 2.61 1.24 9.59
C ILE A 51 1.89 2.26 8.70
N SER A 52 0.96 3.03 9.25
CA SER A 52 0.18 4.03 8.52
C SER A 52 -0.38 5.08 9.47
N ASP A 53 -0.77 6.24 8.93
CA ASP A 53 -1.60 7.24 9.63
C ASP A 53 -1.02 7.67 10.98
N THR A 54 0.28 7.92 11.01
CA THR A 54 0.98 8.29 12.24
C THR A 54 0.83 9.76 12.57
N HIS A 55 0.51 10.64 11.61
CA HIS A 55 0.21 12.05 11.89
C HIS A 55 1.29 12.74 12.75
N THR A 56 2.57 12.63 12.35
CA THR A 56 3.74 13.14 13.08
C THR A 56 4.05 12.41 14.40
N LEU A 57 3.26 11.41 14.81
CA LEU A 57 3.54 10.59 15.99
C LEU A 57 4.62 9.56 15.71
N GLN A 58 5.62 9.51 16.60
CA GLN A 58 6.69 8.53 16.55
C GLN A 58 6.34 7.36 17.47
N LEU A 59 6.24 6.15 16.91
CA LEU A 59 5.99 4.95 17.70
C LEU A 59 7.22 4.63 18.56
N SER A 60 7.00 4.42 19.85
CA SER A 60 8.06 4.09 20.82
C SER A 60 8.61 2.67 20.66
N SER A 61 7.81 1.76 20.10
CA SER A 61 8.19 0.38 19.83
C SER A 61 7.67 -0.04 18.46
N VAL A 62 8.59 -0.23 17.51
CA VAL A 62 8.31 -0.80 16.20
C VAL A 62 8.94 -2.20 16.19
N PRO A 63 8.16 -3.28 15.93
CA PRO A 63 8.69 -4.64 15.91
C PRO A 63 9.80 -4.77 14.86
N ASP A 64 10.82 -5.58 15.13
CA ASP A 64 11.88 -5.86 14.14
C ASP A 64 11.33 -6.55 12.88
N GLY A 65 11.95 -6.25 11.75
CA GLY A 65 11.65 -6.84 10.45
C GLY A 65 12.64 -6.41 9.38
N ASP A 66 12.61 -7.09 8.23
CA ASP A 66 13.53 -6.84 7.12
C ASP A 66 13.16 -5.58 6.33
N LEU A 67 11.86 -5.29 6.24
CA LEU A 67 11.30 -4.18 5.47
C LEU A 67 10.24 -3.44 6.29
N LEU A 68 10.39 -2.12 6.42
CA LEU A 68 9.36 -1.23 6.97
C LEU A 68 8.69 -0.43 5.86
N ILE A 69 7.35 -0.46 5.82
CA ILE A 69 6.52 0.30 4.88
C ILE A 69 5.60 1.24 5.65
N HIS A 70 5.69 2.55 5.37
CA HIS A 70 4.71 3.54 5.84
C HIS A 70 3.69 3.86 4.72
N SER A 71 2.39 3.66 4.99
CA SER A 71 1.35 3.56 3.95
C SER A 71 0.40 4.77 3.83
N GLY A 72 0.91 5.98 4.08
CA GLY A 72 0.15 7.24 4.02
C GLY A 72 0.17 8.01 5.35
N ASP A 73 -0.20 9.29 5.32
CA ASP A 73 -0.42 10.17 6.48
C ASP A 73 0.69 10.15 7.54
N LEU A 74 1.94 10.28 7.05
CA LEU A 74 3.15 10.38 7.88
C LEU A 74 3.20 11.67 8.72
N THR A 75 2.60 12.75 8.22
CA THR A 75 2.68 14.10 8.79
C THR A 75 1.31 14.77 8.82
N ASN A 76 1.07 15.67 9.76
CA ASN A 76 -0.19 16.42 9.83
C ASN A 76 -0.33 17.46 8.72
N ALA A 77 0.66 18.35 8.55
CA ALA A 77 0.59 19.44 7.58
C ALA A 77 1.44 19.20 6.32
N GLY A 78 2.36 18.23 6.35
CA GLY A 78 3.28 17.96 5.24
C GLY A 78 4.35 19.04 5.10
N SER A 79 4.65 19.76 6.18
CA SER A 79 5.72 20.76 6.18
C SER A 79 7.10 20.10 6.06
N LEU A 80 8.08 20.83 5.52
CA LEU A 80 9.45 20.31 5.37
C LEU A 80 10.05 19.84 6.70
N ASP A 81 9.79 20.57 7.79
CA ASP A 81 10.26 20.22 9.13
C ASP A 81 9.60 18.93 9.65
N GLU A 82 8.29 18.76 9.47
CA GLU A 82 7.60 17.52 9.85
C GLU A 82 8.09 16.32 9.04
N ILE A 83 8.27 16.50 7.73
CA ILE A 83 8.80 15.44 6.86
C ILE A 83 10.22 15.06 7.29
N GLN A 84 11.08 16.05 7.56
CA GLN A 84 12.45 15.81 7.99
C GLN A 84 12.49 15.05 9.32
N LYS A 85 11.70 15.49 10.32
CA LYS A 85 11.58 14.80 11.61
C LYS A 85 11.08 13.37 11.47
N ALA A 86 10.10 13.14 10.60
CA ALA A 86 9.57 11.81 10.35
C ALA A 86 10.60 10.90 9.67
N VAL A 87 11.35 11.42 8.70
CA VAL A 87 12.46 10.70 8.05
C VAL A 87 13.56 10.40 9.05
N ASP A 88 13.95 11.36 9.88
CA ASP A 88 14.99 11.19 10.90
C ASP A 88 14.61 10.10 11.91
N TRP A 89 13.35 10.08 12.35
CA TRP A 89 12.82 9.00 13.17
C TRP A 89 12.84 7.65 12.45
N LEU A 90 12.34 7.58 11.20
CA LEU A 90 12.38 6.34 10.43
C LEU A 90 13.82 5.82 10.29
N ARG A 91 14.82 6.69 10.18
CA ARG A 91 16.24 6.30 10.10
C ARG A 91 16.76 5.63 11.37
N THR A 92 16.22 5.92 12.55
CA THR A 92 16.66 5.29 13.80
C THR A 92 16.24 3.84 13.96
N LEU A 93 15.18 3.40 13.25
CA LEU A 93 14.65 2.04 13.37
C LEU A 93 15.60 0.98 12.78
N PRO A 94 15.65 -0.25 13.32
CA PRO A 94 16.65 -1.26 12.94
C PRO A 94 16.40 -2.01 11.62
N HIS A 95 15.49 -1.53 10.76
CA HIS A 95 15.12 -2.21 9.50
C HIS A 95 16.12 -2.00 8.35
N THR A 96 16.46 -3.07 7.63
CA THR A 96 17.40 -3.05 6.49
C THR A 96 16.88 -2.24 5.30
N HIS A 97 15.59 -2.32 5.00
CA HIS A 97 14.96 -1.58 3.92
C HIS A 97 13.77 -0.74 4.45
N LYS A 98 13.66 0.51 3.98
CA LYS A 98 12.64 1.47 4.44
C LYS A 98 12.04 2.20 3.25
N GLY A 99 10.71 2.20 3.13
CA GLY A 99 9.99 2.87 2.05
C GLY A 99 8.78 3.65 2.56
N CYS A 100 8.61 4.87 2.07
CA CYS A 100 7.40 5.69 2.30
C CYS A 100 6.63 5.79 1.00
N HIS A 101 5.36 5.34 0.98
CA HIS A 101 4.50 5.52 -0.18
C HIS A 101 3.77 6.86 -0.08
N ARG A 102 4.12 7.81 -0.97
CA ARG A 102 3.41 9.09 -1.08
C ARG A 102 2.13 8.87 -1.88
N ARG A 103 0.96 9.11 -1.28
CA ARG A 103 -0.26 9.28 -2.08
C ARG A 103 -0.14 10.59 -2.86
N GLU A 104 -0.37 10.56 -4.18
CA GLU A 104 -0.57 11.79 -4.94
C GLU A 104 -1.72 12.60 -4.33
N PRO A 105 -1.60 13.94 -4.27
CA PRO A 105 -2.70 14.76 -3.80
C PRO A 105 -3.89 14.55 -4.75
N ARG A 106 -4.98 13.97 -4.24
CA ARG A 106 -6.27 14.05 -4.92
C ARG A 106 -6.61 15.53 -5.03
N GLN A 107 -6.48 16.12 -6.21
CA GLN A 107 -7.21 17.35 -6.54
C GLN A 107 -8.68 17.05 -6.28
N LEU A 108 -9.24 17.63 -5.20
CA LEU A 108 -10.67 17.85 -5.13
C LEU A 108 -11.01 18.81 -6.28
N VAL A 109 -11.67 18.28 -7.29
CA VAL A 109 -12.50 19.05 -8.24
C VAL A 109 -13.91 19.01 -7.71
#